data_AF-A0A5E4EX88-F1
#
_entry.id   AF-A0A5E4EX88-F1
#
_cell.length_a   1.000
_cell.length_b   1.000
_cell.length_c   1.000
_cell.angle_alpha   90.00
_cell.angle_beta   90.00
_cell.angle_gamma   90.00
#
_symmetry.space_group_name_H-M   'P 1'
#
loop_
_entity.id
_entity.type
_entity.pdbx_description
1 polymer ?
#
loop_
_entity_poly.entity_id
_entity_poly.type
_entity_poly.pdbx_seq_one_letter_code
_entity_poly.pdbx_strand_id
1 'polypeptide(L)'
;MAKKAGSGSSSPKAKTFCDHLALLSSDFTRIPKSDTPCKRCHDVKESWVCLSCKDVFCSRYVNMHFIEHYRQTNHCLTASCRDQRIWCYRCEAFLDARVIPQLRSFLSPSNASKDLSSSSKLENMDALMVAVADLISEPVPSFDLRPADAHSLVGHDELVLAKEGLQKIFDRGLEALADHQVQKEFLAYSAIFLAYHPCPSELKDLSSFGVNLSEETSTFLQAQHKLKVASNLSASITQKKFVLLQQASKYAEVKKEILATDGKVAILKAMIKGLESEIKNLEASDREKTHEVLDTIDTQVTTVRDGLVSDLAQASAMEGMTRAANELVTQRQSAWDSLRTTFAKLS
;
A
#
# COMPACT_ATOMS: atom_id res chain seq x y z
N MET A 1 55.81 19.84 -7.39
CA MET A 1 55.53 18.56 -6.70
C MET A 1 54.15 18.64 -6.08
N ALA A 2 53.20 17.88 -6.62
CA ALA A 2 51.82 17.78 -6.13
C ALA A 2 51.77 16.93 -4.84
N LYS A 3 51.03 17.39 -3.83
CA LYS A 3 50.57 16.53 -2.72
C LYS A 3 49.04 16.40 -2.83
N LYS A 4 48.60 15.20 -3.22
CA LYS A 4 47.20 14.77 -3.26
C LYS A 4 46.61 14.81 -1.84
N ALA A 5 45.50 15.52 -1.67
CA ALA A 5 44.57 15.29 -0.57
C ALA A 5 43.79 14.01 -0.88
N GLY A 6 43.92 12.98 -0.03
CA GLY A 6 43.09 11.77 -0.12
C GLY A 6 41.71 12.06 0.46
N SER A 7 40.68 12.11 -0.39
CA SER A 7 39.29 12.04 0.01
C SER A 7 38.93 10.58 0.35
N GLY A 8 39.05 10.21 1.62
CA GLY A 8 38.45 8.98 2.12
C GLY A 8 36.95 9.19 2.35
N SER A 9 36.12 9.03 1.32
CA SER A 9 34.66 8.96 1.51
C SER A 9 34.30 7.59 2.09
N SER A 10 34.43 7.42 3.41
CA SER A 10 33.84 6.26 4.08
C SER A 10 32.33 6.49 4.17
N SER A 11 31.55 5.75 3.38
CA SER A 11 30.09 5.69 3.54
C SER A 11 29.73 5.34 4.99
N PRO A 12 28.72 5.99 5.60
CA PRO A 12 28.31 5.67 6.97
C PRO A 12 27.93 4.19 7.07
N LYS A 13 28.54 3.46 8.02
CA LYS A 13 28.18 2.05 8.29
C LYS A 13 26.76 2.01 8.85
N ALA A 14 25.91 1.14 8.29
CA ALA A 14 24.58 0.90 8.81
C ALA A 14 24.66 0.36 10.26
N LYS A 15 23.76 0.84 11.13
CA LYS A 15 23.69 0.37 12.52
C LYS A 15 23.07 -1.03 12.56
N THR A 16 23.62 -1.89 13.40
CA THR A 16 23.15 -3.27 13.60
C THR A 16 22.15 -3.40 14.76
N PHE A 17 21.88 -2.29 15.47
CA PHE A 17 20.97 -2.22 16.60
C PHE A 17 20.28 -0.85 16.67
N CYS A 18 19.05 -0.81 17.19
CA CYS A 18 18.26 0.41 17.38
C CYS A 18 17.18 0.20 18.46
N ASP A 19 17.14 1.06 19.48
CA ASP A 19 16.14 0.97 20.56
C ASP A 19 14.70 1.20 20.07
N HIS A 20 14.55 1.86 18.92
CA HIS A 20 13.24 2.17 18.35
C HIS A 20 12.57 1.00 17.64
N LEU A 21 13.22 -0.17 17.57
CA LEU A 21 12.61 -1.37 17.02
C LEU A 21 11.39 -1.83 17.83
N ALA A 22 11.26 -1.42 19.09
CA ALA A 22 10.05 -1.64 19.90
C ALA A 22 8.79 -0.96 19.31
N LEU A 23 8.95 0.04 18.44
CA LEU A 23 7.85 0.75 17.78
C LEU A 23 7.39 0.09 16.47
N LEU A 24 7.93 -1.09 16.16
CA LEU A 24 7.53 -1.87 15.00
C LEU A 24 6.12 -2.44 15.18
N SER A 25 5.32 -2.41 14.11
CA SER A 25 4.07 -3.18 14.07
C SER A 25 4.37 -4.68 14.03
N SER A 26 3.55 -5.47 14.71
CA SER A 26 3.64 -6.93 14.78
C SER A 26 3.27 -7.64 13.47
N ASP A 27 2.69 -6.93 12.50
CA ASP A 27 2.31 -7.49 11.19
C ASP A 27 3.14 -6.87 10.06
N PHE A 28 3.85 -7.71 9.32
CA PHE A 28 4.64 -7.34 8.13
C PHE A 28 4.15 -8.03 6.86
N THR A 29 2.97 -8.65 6.89
CA THR A 29 2.51 -9.56 5.82
C THR A 29 2.20 -8.90 4.48
N ARG A 30 2.32 -7.57 4.35
CA ARG A 30 2.24 -6.87 3.05
C ARG A 30 3.12 -5.62 3.05
N ILE A 31 4.34 -5.76 2.54
CA ILE A 31 5.17 -4.60 2.19
C ILE A 31 4.58 -3.98 0.92
N PRO A 32 4.33 -2.66 0.88
CA PRO A 32 3.84 -2.01 -0.32
C PRO A 32 4.77 -2.25 -1.51
N LYS A 33 4.20 -2.37 -2.72
CA LYS A 33 5.00 -2.50 -3.96
C LYS A 33 5.87 -1.25 -4.16
N SER A 34 6.96 -1.38 -4.92
CA SER A 34 7.87 -0.28 -5.27
C SER A 34 7.16 0.96 -5.80
N ASP A 35 6.04 0.75 -6.49
CA ASP A 35 5.30 1.80 -7.21
C ASP A 35 4.17 2.38 -6.37
N THR A 36 4.12 2.07 -5.07
CA THR A 36 3.08 2.60 -4.18
C THR A 36 3.27 4.11 -4.02
N PRO A 37 2.28 4.95 -4.38
CA PRO A 37 2.42 6.40 -4.33
C PRO A 37 2.37 6.93 -2.89
N CYS A 38 2.95 8.11 -2.68
CA CYS A 38 2.78 8.84 -1.43
C CYS A 38 1.29 9.12 -1.16
N LYS A 39 0.84 8.84 0.07
CA LYS A 39 -0.54 9.07 0.54
C LYS A 39 -1.01 10.54 0.44
N ARG A 40 -0.07 11.51 0.35
CA ARG A 40 -0.37 12.94 0.29
C ARG A 40 -0.25 13.55 -1.12
N CYS A 41 0.91 13.41 -1.77
CA CYS A 41 1.15 14.04 -3.08
C CYS A 41 1.08 13.07 -4.26
N HIS A 42 0.82 11.79 -4.01
CA HIS A 42 0.75 10.75 -5.03
C HIS A 42 2.02 10.53 -5.87
N ASP A 43 3.16 11.12 -5.48
CA ASP A 43 4.46 10.90 -6.12
C ASP A 43 4.96 9.46 -5.82
N VAL A 44 5.55 8.81 -6.83
CA VAL A 44 6.06 7.42 -6.79
C VAL A 44 7.59 7.34 -6.83
N LYS A 45 8.30 8.45 -7.05
CA LYS A 45 9.75 8.47 -7.31
C LYS A 45 10.56 7.94 -6.14
N GLU A 46 10.21 8.37 -4.92
CA GLU A 46 10.88 7.94 -3.69
C GLU A 46 9.86 7.75 -2.56
N SER A 47 9.13 6.65 -2.63
CA SER A 47 8.14 6.25 -1.62
C SER A 47 8.75 5.42 -0.49
N TRP A 48 8.34 5.74 0.72
CA TRP A 48 8.81 5.13 1.96
C TRP A 48 7.62 4.69 2.82
N VAL A 49 7.62 3.44 3.25
CA VAL A 49 6.59 2.88 4.13
C VAL A 49 6.96 3.08 5.60
N CYS A 50 6.01 3.52 6.40
CA CYS A 50 6.16 3.60 7.85
C CYS A 50 6.06 2.20 8.47
N LEU A 51 7.05 1.79 9.26
CA LEU A 51 7.07 0.44 9.82
C LEU A 51 6.11 0.25 11.01
N SER A 52 5.65 1.36 11.59
CA SER A 52 4.68 1.40 12.69
C SER A 52 3.23 1.36 12.21
N CYS A 53 2.84 2.19 11.22
CA CYS A 53 1.44 2.29 10.77
C CYS A 53 1.18 1.87 9.31
N LYS A 54 2.22 1.51 8.55
CA LYS A 54 2.15 1.04 7.15
C LYS A 54 1.70 2.07 6.11
N ASP A 55 1.45 3.31 6.51
CA ASP A 55 1.23 4.40 5.55
C ASP A 55 2.51 4.68 4.74
N VAL A 56 2.32 5.09 3.47
CA VAL A 56 3.40 5.40 2.53
C VAL A 56 3.51 6.90 2.33
N PHE A 57 4.71 7.45 2.50
CA PHE A 57 4.99 8.87 2.29
C PHE A 57 6.24 9.06 1.44
N CYS A 58 6.30 10.18 0.72
CA CYS A 58 7.49 10.51 -0.06
C CYS A 58 8.65 10.89 0.86
N SER A 59 9.86 10.64 0.37
CA SER A 59 11.12 10.92 1.06
C SER A 59 11.33 12.41 1.35
N ARG A 60 12.41 12.71 2.08
CA ARG A 60 12.91 14.07 2.30
C ARG A 60 13.41 14.78 1.04
N TYR A 61 13.73 14.05 -0.02
CA TYR A 61 14.22 14.60 -1.29
C TYR A 61 13.08 14.95 -2.26
N VAL A 62 11.84 14.58 -1.92
CA VAL A 62 10.63 14.90 -2.70
C VAL A 62 9.88 16.04 -2.02
N ASN A 63 8.86 15.75 -1.19
CA ASN A 63 8.06 16.74 -0.48
C ASN A 63 8.12 16.58 1.05
N MET A 64 9.05 15.76 1.56
CA MET A 64 9.28 15.57 3.00
C MET A 64 8.07 15.05 3.80
N HIS A 65 7.07 14.44 3.14
CA HIS A 65 5.86 13.96 3.82
C HIS A 65 6.13 12.90 4.87
N PHE A 66 7.19 12.10 4.74
CA PHE A 66 7.56 11.17 5.80
C PHE A 66 8.07 11.91 7.05
N ILE A 67 8.84 13.00 6.89
CA ILE A 67 9.31 13.80 8.03
C ILE A 67 8.12 14.42 8.76
N GLU A 68 7.14 14.93 8.03
CA GLU A 68 5.92 15.47 8.62
C GLU A 68 5.12 14.38 9.35
N HIS A 69 4.98 13.19 8.74
CA HIS A 69 4.37 12.04 9.42
C HIS A 69 5.09 11.67 10.72
N TYR A 70 6.43 11.64 10.70
CA TYR A 70 7.25 11.36 11.88
C TYR A 70 7.01 12.40 12.97
N ARG A 71 6.97 13.70 12.64
CA ARG A 71 6.71 14.78 13.61
C ARG A 71 5.32 14.67 14.26
N GLN A 72 4.32 14.24 13.49
CA GLN A 72 2.93 14.13 13.97
C GLN A 72 2.69 12.88 14.82
N THR A 73 3.34 11.75 14.49
CA THR A 73 3.02 10.44 15.09
C THR A 73 4.14 9.86 15.95
N ASN A 74 5.34 10.45 15.92
CA ASN A 74 6.57 9.88 16.45
C ASN A 74 6.99 8.53 15.84
N HIS A 75 6.42 8.12 14.71
CA HIS A 75 6.87 6.94 13.98
C HIS A 75 8.19 7.21 13.26
N CYS A 76 9.30 6.76 13.86
CA CYS A 76 10.64 7.10 13.38
C CYS A 76 11.25 6.06 12.43
N LEU A 77 10.65 4.87 12.30
CA LEU A 77 11.17 3.79 11.46
C LEU A 77 10.47 3.72 10.11
N THR A 78 11.27 3.67 9.05
CA THR A 78 10.76 3.58 7.69
C THR A 78 11.58 2.61 6.84
N ALA A 79 10.95 2.02 5.82
CA ALA A 79 11.63 1.27 4.78
C ALA A 79 11.34 1.88 3.41
N SER A 80 12.36 1.92 2.55
CA SER A 80 12.21 2.29 1.15
C SER A 80 11.43 1.20 0.41
N CYS A 81 10.41 1.61 -0.34
CA CYS A 81 9.63 0.67 -1.16
C CYS A 81 10.44 0.11 -2.34
N ARG A 82 11.53 0.78 -2.74
CA ARG A 82 12.32 0.43 -3.95
C ARG A 82 13.45 -0.54 -3.68
N ASP A 83 14.22 -0.30 -2.62
CA ASP A 83 15.46 -1.03 -2.33
C ASP A 83 15.49 -1.62 -0.91
N GLN A 84 14.35 -1.58 -0.21
CA GLN A 84 14.14 -2.18 1.11
C GLN A 84 15.14 -1.71 2.18
N ARG A 85 15.83 -0.58 1.96
CA ARG A 85 16.70 0.04 2.96
C ARG A 85 15.87 0.62 4.09
N ILE A 86 16.32 0.40 5.32
CA ILE A 86 15.60 0.83 6.52
C ILE A 86 16.30 2.03 7.13
N TRP A 87 15.55 3.08 7.43
CA TRP A 87 16.04 4.32 8.02
C TRP A 87 15.31 4.61 9.33
N CYS A 88 16.07 5.04 10.34
CA CYS A 88 15.53 5.56 11.59
C CYS A 88 15.75 7.07 11.67
N TYR A 89 14.66 7.85 11.65
CA TYR A 89 14.71 9.32 11.75
C TYR A 89 15.19 9.85 13.10
N ARG A 90 15.09 9.04 14.17
CA ARG A 90 15.56 9.43 15.50
C ARG A 90 17.03 9.13 15.73
N CYS A 91 17.53 8.05 15.13
CA CYS A 91 18.96 7.69 15.19
C CYS A 91 19.79 8.30 14.05
N GLU A 92 19.14 8.96 13.09
CA GLU A 92 19.70 9.52 11.87
C GLU A 92 20.63 8.54 11.13
N ALA A 93 20.21 7.27 11.06
CA ALA A 93 21.05 6.19 10.53
C ALA A 93 20.23 5.14 9.78
N PHE A 94 20.88 4.54 8.78
CA PHE A 94 20.41 3.31 8.16
C PHE A 94 20.59 2.14 9.12
N LEU A 95 19.65 1.20 9.09
CA LEU A 95 19.68 -0.04 9.86
C LEU A 95 20.00 -1.23 8.94
N ASP A 96 20.86 -2.13 9.40
CA ASP A 96 21.14 -3.37 8.69
C ASP A 96 20.10 -4.44 9.04
N ALA A 97 19.11 -4.57 8.14
CA ALA A 97 18.02 -5.53 8.27
C ALA A 97 18.47 -7.00 8.23
N ARG A 98 19.70 -7.32 7.76
CA ARG A 98 20.21 -8.70 7.69
C ARG A 98 20.58 -9.23 9.08
N VAL A 99 21.12 -8.35 9.92
CA VAL A 99 21.54 -8.67 11.29
C VAL A 99 20.46 -8.40 12.33
N ILE A 100 19.47 -7.55 12.05
CA ILE A 100 18.35 -7.29 12.97
C ILE A 100 17.23 -8.33 12.75
N PRO A 101 16.99 -9.27 13.67
CA PRO A 101 16.04 -10.38 13.44
C PRO A 101 14.61 -9.92 13.16
N GLN A 102 14.17 -8.86 13.84
CA GLN A 102 12.83 -8.27 13.71
C GLN A 102 12.57 -7.67 12.32
N LEU A 103 13.64 -7.36 11.57
CA LEU A 103 13.56 -6.78 10.23
C LEU A 103 13.79 -7.82 9.12
N ARG A 104 14.18 -9.05 9.46
CA ARG A 104 14.47 -10.12 8.49
C ARG A 104 13.24 -10.49 7.66
N SER A 105 12.05 -10.44 8.26
CA SER A 105 10.77 -10.63 7.58
C SER A 105 10.54 -9.64 6.42
N PHE A 106 11.18 -8.47 6.44
CA PHE A 106 11.10 -7.50 5.35
C PHE A 106 11.95 -7.85 4.13
N LEU A 107 13.01 -8.64 4.31
CA LEU A 107 13.99 -8.96 3.27
C LEU A 107 13.63 -10.22 2.47
N SER A 108 12.62 -10.99 2.89
CA SER A 108 12.26 -12.24 2.22
C SER A 108 11.68 -11.96 0.81
N PRO A 109 12.24 -12.57 -0.25
CA PRO A 109 11.73 -12.43 -1.61
C PRO A 109 10.52 -13.33 -1.82
N SER A 110 9.35 -12.94 -1.29
CA SER A 110 8.07 -13.59 -1.59
C SER A 110 7.18 -12.75 -2.53
N ASN A 111 7.75 -11.72 -3.17
CA ASN A 111 7.01 -10.79 -4.03
C ASN A 111 7.30 -10.97 -5.53
N ALA A 112 7.77 -12.15 -5.94
CA ALA A 112 7.73 -12.56 -7.33
C ALA A 112 6.39 -13.24 -7.60
N SER A 113 5.47 -12.49 -8.22
CA SER A 113 4.41 -12.97 -9.10
C SER A 113 3.74 -14.30 -8.73
N LYS A 114 2.75 -14.23 -7.83
CA LYS A 114 1.57 -15.08 -7.96
C LYS A 114 0.34 -14.20 -7.90
N ASP A 115 -0.22 -13.95 -9.08
CA ASP A 115 -1.63 -13.61 -9.25
C ASP A 115 -2.47 -14.72 -8.62
N LEU A 116 -2.73 -14.59 -7.31
CA LEU A 116 -3.76 -15.39 -6.65
C LEU A 116 -5.06 -14.64 -6.83
N SER A 117 -5.69 -14.96 -7.96
CA SER A 117 -7.09 -14.73 -8.29
C SER A 117 -7.96 -14.67 -7.04
N SER A 118 -8.67 -13.56 -6.88
CA SER A 118 -9.67 -13.31 -5.83
C SER A 118 -10.81 -14.35 -5.78
N SER A 119 -10.83 -15.31 -6.71
CA SER A 119 -11.81 -16.40 -6.81
C SER A 119 -11.65 -17.46 -5.72
N SER A 120 -10.42 -17.82 -5.34
CA SER A 120 -10.19 -18.94 -4.39
C SER A 120 -10.54 -18.60 -2.93
N LYS A 121 -10.70 -17.32 -2.60
CA LYS A 121 -11.12 -16.87 -1.26
C LYS A 121 -12.62 -16.96 -1.04
N LEU A 122 -13.43 -16.96 -2.11
CA LEU A 122 -14.89 -17.09 -2.04
C LEU A 122 -15.30 -18.57 -1.92
N GLU A 123 -14.64 -19.47 -2.66
CA GLU A 123 -14.90 -20.92 -2.62
C GLU A 123 -14.61 -21.53 -1.24
N ASN A 124 -13.55 -21.08 -0.55
CA ASN A 124 -13.24 -21.52 0.81
C ASN A 124 -14.28 -21.10 1.86
N MET A 125 -15.02 -20.01 1.61
CA MET A 125 -16.01 -19.49 2.56
C MET A 125 -17.33 -20.27 2.46
N ASP A 126 -17.76 -20.64 1.25
CA ASP A 126 -18.96 -21.47 1.08
C ASP A 126 -18.72 -22.92 1.54
N ALA A 127 -17.51 -23.47 1.33
CA ALA A 127 -17.12 -24.77 1.90
C ALA A 127 -17.14 -24.79 3.44
N LEU A 128 -16.72 -23.69 4.08
CA LEU A 128 -16.76 -23.55 5.54
C LEU A 128 -18.21 -23.46 6.08
N MET A 129 -19.12 -22.88 5.30
CA MET A 129 -20.54 -22.73 5.68
C MET A 129 -21.32 -24.04 5.61
N VAL A 130 -21.00 -24.92 4.65
CA VAL A 130 -21.57 -26.28 4.56
C VAL A 130 -21.15 -27.11 5.79
N ALA A 131 -19.87 -27.05 6.18
CA ALA A 131 -19.35 -27.78 7.34
C ALA A 131 -20.00 -27.36 8.68
N VAL A 132 -20.44 -26.10 8.81
CA VAL A 132 -21.14 -25.62 10.00
C VAL A 132 -22.59 -26.11 10.05
N ALA A 133 -23.25 -26.31 8.90
CA ALA A 133 -24.62 -26.82 8.84
C ALA A 133 -24.71 -28.32 9.19
N ASP A 134 -23.70 -29.11 8.79
CA ASP A 134 -23.62 -30.54 9.11
C ASP A 134 -23.43 -30.79 10.61
N LEU A 135 -22.66 -29.93 11.30
CA LEU A 135 -22.44 -30.02 12.76
C LEU A 135 -23.70 -29.78 13.61
N ILE A 136 -24.77 -29.24 13.02
CA ILE A 136 -26.01 -28.88 13.73
C ILE A 136 -27.10 -29.98 13.54
N SER A 137 -26.84 -31.03 12.75
CA SER A 137 -27.87 -31.99 12.29
C SER A 137 -27.84 -33.39 12.92
N GLU A 138 -26.99 -33.69 13.91
CA GLU A 138 -26.93 -35.04 14.50
C GLU A 138 -28.02 -35.30 15.56
N PRO A 139 -28.79 -36.42 15.48
CA PRO A 139 -29.85 -36.74 16.42
C PRO A 139 -29.31 -37.40 17.71
N VAL A 140 -29.93 -37.05 18.84
CA VAL A 140 -29.52 -37.50 20.19
C VAL A 140 -29.93 -38.96 20.44
N PRO A 141 -29.10 -39.82 21.07
CA PRO A 141 -29.42 -41.22 21.30
C PRO A 141 -30.30 -41.43 22.55
N SER A 142 -31.28 -42.33 22.46
CA SER A 142 -32.08 -42.80 23.60
C SER A 142 -31.33 -43.88 24.38
N PHE A 143 -31.27 -43.76 25.71
CA PHE A 143 -30.74 -44.79 26.60
C PHE A 143 -31.83 -45.34 27.51
N ASP A 144 -31.83 -46.67 27.66
CA ASP A 144 -32.75 -47.49 28.44
C ASP A 144 -31.92 -48.27 29.46
N LEU A 145 -32.32 -48.40 30.75
CA LEU A 145 -31.88 -49.47 31.68
C LEU A 145 -32.53 -49.41 33.09
N ARG A 146 -32.53 -50.58 33.75
CA ARG A 146 -33.44 -51.10 34.80
C ARG A 146 -33.08 -50.77 36.28
N PRO A 147 -34.03 -50.93 37.24
CA PRO A 147 -33.85 -50.51 38.64
C PRO A 147 -33.51 -51.64 39.64
N ALA A 148 -32.96 -51.26 40.81
CA ALA A 148 -32.81 -52.08 42.01
C ALA A 148 -33.30 -51.34 43.28
N ASP A 149 -33.80 -52.13 44.23
CA ASP A 149 -34.70 -51.80 45.34
C ASP A 149 -34.07 -51.07 46.55
N ALA A 150 -34.88 -50.31 47.30
CA ALA A 150 -35.05 -50.47 48.76
C ALA A 150 -36.02 -49.41 49.38
N HIS A 151 -36.75 -49.85 50.39
CA HIS A 151 -37.86 -49.21 51.11
C HIS A 151 -37.45 -48.22 52.23
N SER A 152 -38.34 -47.26 52.58
CA SER A 152 -38.97 -47.13 53.93
C SER A 152 -39.98 -45.96 54.02
N LEU A 153 -40.92 -46.07 54.97
CA LEU A 153 -42.14 -45.27 55.23
C LEU A 153 -41.90 -43.85 55.81
N VAL A 154 -42.72 -42.89 55.37
CA VAL A 154 -42.85 -41.49 55.85
C VAL A 154 -44.35 -41.12 55.98
N GLY A 155 -44.80 -40.01 56.59
CA GLY A 155 -46.20 -39.63 56.99
C GLY A 155 -47.07 -38.77 56.02
N HIS A 156 -48.41 -38.77 56.17
CA HIS A 156 -49.40 -38.40 55.12
C HIS A 156 -49.47 -36.89 54.78
N ASP A 157 -49.06 -36.02 55.72
CA ASP A 157 -48.99 -34.56 55.51
C ASP A 157 -47.79 -34.15 54.62
N GLU A 158 -46.72 -34.93 54.65
CA GLU A 158 -45.54 -34.69 53.81
C GLU A 158 -45.81 -35.00 52.34
N LEU A 159 -46.75 -35.91 52.04
CA LEU A 159 -47.15 -36.22 50.67
C LEU A 159 -47.86 -35.04 49.98
N VAL A 160 -48.69 -34.30 50.70
CA VAL A 160 -49.41 -33.13 50.15
C VAL A 160 -48.42 -32.01 49.83
N LEU A 161 -47.48 -31.75 50.75
CA LEU A 161 -46.41 -30.78 50.55
C LEU A 161 -45.48 -31.18 49.40
N ALA A 162 -45.14 -32.48 49.27
CA ALA A 162 -44.33 -32.98 48.16
C ALA A 162 -45.04 -32.82 46.80
N LYS A 163 -46.35 -33.07 46.73
CA LYS A 163 -47.16 -32.85 45.52
C LYS A 163 -47.18 -31.39 45.10
N GLU A 164 -47.44 -30.47 46.02
CA GLU A 164 -47.43 -29.04 45.74
C GLU A 164 -46.03 -28.53 45.37
N GLY A 165 -44.98 -29.06 46.03
CA GLY A 165 -43.59 -28.77 45.72
C GLY A 165 -43.19 -29.19 44.31
N LEU A 166 -43.51 -30.43 43.92
CA LEU A 166 -43.24 -30.92 42.56
C LEU A 166 -44.00 -30.12 41.50
N GLN A 167 -45.28 -29.82 41.74
CA GLN A 167 -46.07 -29.00 40.81
C GLN A 167 -45.42 -27.63 40.57
N LYS A 168 -44.99 -26.94 41.63
CA LYS A 168 -44.29 -25.65 41.51
C LYS A 168 -42.96 -25.75 40.75
N ILE A 169 -42.26 -26.87 40.85
CA ILE A 169 -41.02 -27.09 40.10
C ILE A 169 -41.33 -27.35 38.62
N PHE A 170 -42.36 -28.16 38.32
CA PHE A 170 -42.80 -28.40 36.94
C PHE A 170 -43.31 -27.13 36.24
N ASP A 171 -44.08 -26.30 36.94
CA ASP A 171 -44.58 -25.02 36.40
C ASP A 171 -43.45 -24.06 36.02
N ARG A 172 -42.27 -24.19 36.64
CA ARG A 172 -41.06 -23.41 36.32
C ARG A 172 -40.23 -24.00 35.17
N GLY A 173 -40.57 -25.20 34.69
CA GLY A 173 -39.91 -25.89 33.58
C GLY A 173 -38.55 -26.52 33.94
N LEU A 174 -37.99 -27.29 33.00
CA LEU A 174 -36.75 -28.07 33.19
C LEU A 174 -35.55 -27.22 33.59
N GLU A 175 -35.50 -25.96 33.15
CA GLU A 175 -34.44 -25.00 33.46
C GLU A 175 -34.37 -24.66 34.96
N ALA A 176 -35.46 -24.82 35.72
CA ALA A 176 -35.46 -24.59 37.17
C ALA A 176 -34.56 -25.59 37.90
N LEU A 177 -34.37 -26.78 37.34
CA LEU A 177 -33.44 -27.80 37.86
C LEU A 177 -31.98 -27.42 37.58
N ALA A 178 -31.67 -26.30 36.92
CA ALA A 178 -30.30 -25.76 36.89
C ALA A 178 -29.80 -25.38 38.30
N ASP A 179 -30.73 -24.99 39.18
CA ASP A 179 -30.43 -24.57 40.53
C ASP A 179 -30.27 -25.80 41.44
N HIS A 180 -29.12 -25.90 42.09
CA HIS A 180 -28.78 -27.03 42.95
C HIS A 180 -29.75 -27.21 44.13
N GLN A 181 -30.34 -26.12 44.62
CA GLN A 181 -31.34 -26.16 45.69
C GLN A 181 -32.67 -26.71 45.17
N VAL A 182 -33.08 -26.30 43.96
CA VAL A 182 -34.30 -26.80 43.32
C VAL A 182 -34.15 -28.27 42.92
N GLN A 183 -32.97 -28.72 42.49
CA GLN A 183 -32.67 -30.15 42.27
C GLN A 183 -32.84 -30.97 43.56
N LYS A 184 -32.31 -30.47 44.68
CA LYS A 184 -32.44 -31.14 45.98
C LYS A 184 -33.90 -31.24 46.43
N GLU A 185 -34.65 -30.16 46.26
CA GLU A 185 -36.09 -30.13 46.55
C GLU A 185 -36.85 -31.11 45.66
N PHE A 186 -36.55 -31.13 44.35
CA PHE A 186 -37.14 -32.08 43.42
C PHE A 186 -36.86 -33.54 43.81
N LEU A 187 -35.61 -33.90 44.13
CA LEU A 187 -35.26 -35.25 44.55
C LEU A 187 -35.92 -35.63 45.88
N ALA A 188 -36.00 -34.70 46.83
CA ALA A 188 -36.66 -34.92 48.11
C ALA A 188 -38.18 -35.14 47.95
N TYR A 189 -38.85 -34.27 47.19
CA TYR A 189 -40.29 -34.41 46.95
C TYR A 189 -40.61 -35.66 46.11
N SER A 190 -39.79 -35.98 45.10
CA SER A 190 -39.94 -37.21 44.31
C SER A 190 -39.75 -38.46 45.16
N ALA A 191 -38.77 -38.49 46.07
CA ALA A 191 -38.57 -39.61 46.99
C ALA A 191 -39.76 -39.81 47.94
N ILE A 192 -40.31 -38.72 48.51
CA ILE A 192 -41.51 -38.76 49.36
C ILE A 192 -42.73 -39.25 48.56
N PHE A 193 -42.92 -38.73 47.35
CA PHE A 193 -44.03 -39.11 46.47
C PHE A 193 -43.97 -40.59 46.07
N LEU A 194 -42.78 -41.11 45.74
CA LEU A 194 -42.56 -42.51 45.37
C LEU A 194 -42.69 -43.48 46.56
N ALA A 195 -42.29 -43.05 47.77
CA ALA A 195 -42.46 -43.86 48.99
C ALA A 195 -43.95 -44.10 49.34
N TYR A 196 -44.83 -43.18 48.96
CA TYR A 196 -46.27 -43.22 49.21
C TYR A 196 -47.09 -43.95 48.14
N HIS A 197 -46.55 -44.05 46.94
CA HIS A 197 -47.17 -44.72 45.82
C HIS A 197 -46.18 -45.74 45.25
N PRO A 198 -46.01 -46.92 45.89
CA PRO A 198 -45.13 -47.96 45.38
C PRO A 198 -45.73 -48.60 44.13
N CYS A 199 -45.52 -47.92 43.00
CA CYS A 199 -45.63 -48.36 41.61
C CYS A 199 -47.03 -48.67 41.03
N PRO A 200 -47.71 -47.67 40.44
CA PRO A 200 -48.31 -47.78 39.12
C PRO A 200 -47.20 -47.76 38.04
N SER A 201 -47.40 -48.46 36.93
CA SER A 201 -46.49 -48.51 35.78
C SER A 201 -46.03 -47.12 35.27
N GLU A 202 -46.83 -46.10 35.55
CA GLU A 202 -46.71 -44.70 35.13
C GLU A 202 -45.69 -43.88 35.93
N LEU A 203 -45.22 -44.35 37.11
CA LEU A 203 -44.27 -43.60 37.96
C LEU A 203 -42.81 -44.05 37.83
N LYS A 204 -42.52 -45.00 36.93
CA LYS A 204 -41.14 -45.45 36.64
C LYS A 204 -40.28 -44.36 36.01
N ASP A 205 -40.91 -43.44 35.28
CA ASP A 205 -40.23 -42.35 34.60
C ASP A 205 -39.71 -41.29 35.58
N LEU A 206 -40.39 -41.13 36.72
CA LEU A 206 -40.02 -40.16 37.77
C LEU A 206 -38.85 -40.66 38.61
N SER A 207 -38.77 -41.96 38.87
CA SER A 207 -37.65 -42.57 39.58
C SER A 207 -36.41 -42.66 38.71
N SER A 208 -36.54 -43.01 37.43
CA SER A 208 -35.40 -43.06 36.49
C SER A 208 -34.81 -41.67 36.25
N PHE A 209 -35.65 -40.65 36.06
CA PHE A 209 -35.23 -39.26 35.88
C PHE A 209 -34.47 -38.70 37.10
N GLY A 210 -34.80 -39.15 38.31
CA GLY A 210 -34.12 -38.71 39.54
C GLY A 210 -32.67 -39.22 39.67
N VAL A 211 -32.35 -40.43 39.17
CA VAL A 211 -31.06 -41.10 39.43
C VAL A 211 -29.88 -40.39 38.73
N ASN A 212 -30.11 -39.73 37.59
CA ASN A 212 -29.08 -39.05 36.80
C ASN A 212 -29.32 -37.53 36.67
N LEU A 213 -30.26 -36.99 37.44
CA LEU A 213 -30.82 -35.65 37.24
C LEU A 213 -29.76 -34.53 37.17
N SER A 214 -28.74 -34.61 38.04
CA SER A 214 -27.71 -33.57 38.13
C SER A 214 -26.80 -33.56 36.90
N GLU A 215 -26.42 -34.74 36.40
CA GLU A 215 -25.57 -34.90 35.21
C GLU A 215 -26.34 -34.56 33.93
N GLU A 216 -27.58 -35.03 33.80
CA GLU A 216 -28.45 -34.78 32.65
C GLU A 216 -28.85 -33.30 32.55
N THR A 217 -29.20 -32.66 33.66
CA THR A 217 -29.57 -31.23 33.67
C THR A 217 -28.36 -30.35 33.37
N SER A 218 -27.20 -30.66 33.93
CA SER A 218 -25.95 -29.95 33.61
C SER A 218 -25.59 -30.10 32.12
N THR A 219 -25.73 -31.31 31.57
CA THR A 219 -25.47 -31.59 30.15
C THR A 219 -26.46 -30.87 29.24
N PHE A 220 -27.75 -30.86 29.59
CA PHE A 220 -28.81 -30.15 28.87
C PHE A 220 -28.57 -28.64 28.82
N LEU A 221 -28.28 -28.01 29.97
CA LEU A 221 -27.99 -26.58 30.03
C LEU A 221 -26.71 -26.23 29.26
N GLN A 222 -25.69 -27.08 29.33
CA GLN A 222 -24.48 -26.90 28.53
C GLN A 222 -24.79 -26.98 27.02
N ALA A 223 -25.65 -27.92 26.60
CA ALA A 223 -26.08 -28.04 25.21
C ALA A 223 -26.91 -26.81 24.77
N GLN A 224 -27.83 -26.33 25.59
CA GLN A 224 -28.63 -25.13 25.33
C GLN A 224 -27.75 -23.88 25.21
N HIS A 225 -26.76 -23.73 26.09
CA HIS A 225 -25.78 -22.65 26.01
C HIS A 225 -24.95 -22.74 24.71
N LYS A 226 -24.45 -23.93 24.35
CA LYS A 226 -23.73 -24.14 23.09
C LYS A 226 -24.60 -23.80 21.88
N LEU A 227 -25.87 -24.20 21.87
CA LEU A 227 -26.83 -23.87 20.81
C LEU A 227 -27.05 -22.35 20.70
N LYS A 228 -27.16 -21.66 21.83
CA LYS A 228 -27.31 -20.19 21.85
C LYS A 228 -26.07 -19.49 21.31
N VAL A 229 -24.88 -19.94 21.69
CA VAL A 229 -23.61 -19.43 21.15
C VAL A 229 -23.53 -19.66 19.64
N ALA A 230 -23.89 -20.85 19.16
CA ALA A 230 -23.91 -21.18 17.74
C ALA A 230 -24.89 -20.29 16.95
N SER A 231 -26.09 -20.06 17.50
CA SER A 231 -27.09 -19.15 16.91
C SER A 231 -26.57 -17.71 16.79
N ASN A 232 -25.96 -17.18 17.86
CA ASN A 232 -25.37 -15.84 17.85
C ASN A 232 -24.21 -15.73 16.84
N LEU A 233 -23.38 -16.77 16.75
CA LEU A 233 -22.28 -16.82 15.79
C LEU A 233 -22.80 -16.85 14.35
N SER A 234 -23.82 -17.65 14.07
CA SER A 234 -24.47 -17.74 12.75
C SER A 234 -25.04 -16.38 12.29
N ALA A 235 -25.70 -15.65 13.20
CA ALA A 235 -26.19 -14.30 12.94
C ALA A 235 -25.03 -13.33 12.62
N SER A 236 -23.95 -13.38 13.40
CA SER A 236 -22.75 -12.55 13.17
C SER A 236 -22.09 -12.84 11.82
N ILE A 237 -21.96 -14.12 11.45
CA ILE A 237 -21.40 -14.55 10.16
C ILE A 237 -22.27 -14.04 9.01
N THR A 238 -23.59 -14.17 9.13
CA THR A 238 -24.53 -13.70 8.10
C THR A 238 -24.43 -12.19 7.89
N GLN A 239 -24.35 -11.41 8.98
CA GLN A 239 -24.14 -9.96 8.89
C GLN A 239 -22.82 -9.62 8.20
N LYS A 240 -21.72 -10.31 8.56
CA LYS A 240 -20.41 -10.11 7.91
C LYS A 240 -20.43 -10.49 6.42
N LYS A 241 -21.12 -11.57 6.05
CA LYS A 241 -21.29 -11.99 4.64
C LYS A 241 -22.01 -10.90 3.84
N PHE A 242 -23.07 -10.32 4.38
CA PHE A 242 -23.78 -9.22 3.74
C PHE A 242 -22.87 -8.01 3.49
N VAL A 243 -22.10 -7.58 4.49
CA VAL A 243 -21.16 -6.46 4.35
C VAL A 243 -20.10 -6.74 3.28
N LEU A 244 -19.54 -7.96 3.26
CA LEU A 244 -18.54 -8.35 2.26
C LEU A 244 -19.11 -8.33 0.84
N LEU A 245 -20.34 -8.82 0.62
CA LEU A 245 -21.00 -8.77 -0.68
C LEU A 245 -21.23 -7.33 -1.14
N GLN A 246 -21.65 -6.44 -0.24
CA GLN A 246 -21.82 -5.02 -0.55
C GLN A 246 -20.49 -4.35 -0.93
N GLN A 247 -19.39 -4.69 -0.23
CA GLN A 247 -18.06 -4.18 -0.55
C GLN A 247 -17.54 -4.70 -1.90
N ALA A 248 -17.79 -5.97 -2.22
CA ALA A 248 -17.40 -6.56 -3.49
C ALA A 248 -18.07 -5.85 -4.69
N SER A 249 -19.35 -5.49 -4.56
CA SER A 249 -20.08 -4.71 -5.57
C SER A 249 -19.45 -3.33 -5.80
N LYS A 250 -19.19 -2.57 -4.73
CA LYS A 250 -18.52 -1.25 -4.80
C LYS A 250 -17.13 -1.36 -5.45
N TYR A 251 -16.36 -2.38 -5.08
CA TYR A 251 -15.04 -2.61 -5.68
C TYR A 251 -15.13 -2.87 -7.19
N ALA A 252 -16.14 -3.62 -7.65
CA ALA A 252 -16.34 -3.89 -9.07
C ALA A 252 -16.68 -2.61 -9.87
N GLU A 253 -17.45 -1.70 -9.28
CA GLU A 253 -17.79 -0.41 -9.89
C GLU A 253 -16.55 0.50 -10.00
N VAL A 254 -15.82 0.69 -8.90
CA VAL A 254 -14.56 1.46 -8.90
C VAL A 254 -13.55 0.87 -9.90
N LYS A 255 -13.47 -0.46 -10.00
CA LYS A 255 -12.59 -1.13 -10.98
C LYS A 255 -12.96 -0.77 -12.42
N LYS A 256 -14.25 -0.64 -12.75
CA LYS A 256 -14.69 -0.21 -14.10
C LYS A 256 -14.30 1.24 -14.37
N GLU A 257 -14.44 2.12 -13.40
CA GLU A 257 -14.04 3.53 -13.53
C GLU A 257 -12.53 3.70 -13.73
N ILE A 258 -11.72 2.93 -13.01
CA ILE A 258 -10.26 2.91 -13.18
C ILE A 258 -9.90 2.49 -14.61
N LEU A 259 -10.47 1.40 -15.11
CA LEU A 259 -10.21 0.92 -16.47
C LEU A 259 -10.64 1.93 -17.54
N ALA A 260 -11.78 2.60 -17.35
CA ALA A 260 -12.22 3.67 -18.24
C ALA A 260 -11.26 4.87 -18.23
N THR A 261 -10.69 5.19 -17.07
CA THR A 261 -9.71 6.27 -16.89
C THR A 261 -8.39 5.92 -17.56
N ASP A 262 -7.91 4.68 -17.41
CA ASP A 262 -6.70 4.19 -18.08
C ASP A 262 -6.82 4.30 -19.61
N GLY A 263 -8.00 3.99 -20.17
CA GLY A 263 -8.30 4.20 -21.60
C GLY A 263 -8.15 5.66 -22.03
N LYS A 264 -8.68 6.61 -21.25
CA LYS A 264 -8.53 8.05 -21.52
C LYS A 264 -7.06 8.50 -21.44
N VAL A 265 -6.32 8.01 -20.44
CA VAL A 265 -4.89 8.31 -20.27
C VAL A 265 -4.08 7.79 -21.46
N ALA A 266 -4.40 6.61 -22.00
CA ALA A 266 -3.73 6.08 -23.18
C ALA A 266 -3.93 6.97 -24.42
N ILE A 267 -5.15 7.48 -24.62
CA ILE A 267 -5.46 8.42 -25.72
C ILE A 267 -4.64 9.71 -25.57
N LEU A 268 -4.65 10.31 -24.38
CA LEU A 268 -3.89 11.54 -24.11
C LEU A 268 -2.39 11.35 -24.33
N LYS A 269 -1.82 10.21 -23.91
CA LYS A 269 -0.41 9.87 -24.16
C LYS A 269 -0.11 9.78 -25.66
N ALA A 270 -1.01 9.21 -26.46
CA ALA A 270 -0.84 9.13 -27.91
C ALA A 270 -0.87 10.54 -28.55
N MET A 271 -1.78 11.42 -28.09
CA MET A 271 -1.85 12.80 -28.56
C MET A 271 -0.58 13.60 -28.22
N ILE A 272 -0.07 13.49 -27.00
CA ILE A 272 1.18 14.15 -26.57
C ILE A 272 2.34 13.73 -27.48
N LYS A 273 2.48 12.42 -27.74
CA LYS A 273 3.52 11.90 -28.64
C LYS A 273 3.39 12.44 -30.07
N GLY A 274 2.16 12.63 -30.55
CA GLY A 274 1.90 13.28 -31.83
C GLY A 274 2.40 14.72 -31.86
N LEU A 275 2.02 15.52 -30.87
CA LEU A 275 2.45 16.93 -30.75
C LEU A 275 3.97 17.07 -30.60
N GLU A 276 4.62 16.20 -29.83
CA GLU A 276 6.08 16.17 -29.71
C GLU A 276 6.77 15.94 -31.06
N SER A 277 6.19 15.08 -31.91
CA SER A 277 6.73 14.83 -33.25
C SER A 277 6.54 16.04 -34.20
N GLU A 278 5.42 16.75 -34.09
CA GLU A 278 5.17 17.99 -34.86
C GLU A 278 6.13 19.10 -34.46
N ILE A 279 6.35 19.30 -33.15
CA ILE A 279 7.31 20.28 -32.64
C ILE A 279 8.71 19.99 -33.19
N LYS A 280 9.15 18.73 -33.13
CA LYS A 280 10.46 18.33 -33.64
C LYS A 280 10.62 18.61 -35.14
N ASN A 281 9.56 18.40 -35.92
CA ASN A 281 9.58 18.68 -37.36
C ASN A 281 9.62 20.19 -37.64
N LEU A 282 8.88 21.00 -36.90
CA LEU A 282 8.91 22.46 -37.01
C LEU A 282 10.30 23.01 -36.66
N GLU A 283 10.90 22.55 -35.57
CA GLU A 283 12.26 22.95 -35.19
C GLU A 283 13.30 22.56 -36.24
N ALA A 284 13.15 21.40 -36.89
CA ALA A 284 14.03 20.98 -37.97
C ALA A 284 13.89 21.89 -39.20
N SER A 285 12.65 22.19 -39.60
CA SER A 285 12.36 23.08 -40.73
C SER A 285 12.87 24.51 -40.48
N ASP A 286 12.73 25.03 -39.26
CA ASP A 286 13.18 26.37 -38.91
C ASP A 286 14.71 26.47 -38.88
N ARG A 287 15.40 25.43 -38.38
CA ARG A 287 16.86 25.33 -38.46
C ARG A 287 17.36 25.30 -39.90
N GLU A 288 16.70 24.57 -40.79
CA GLU A 288 17.05 24.49 -42.20
C GLU A 288 16.93 25.86 -42.89
N LYS A 289 15.79 26.55 -42.70
CA LYS A 289 15.59 27.91 -43.21
C LYS A 289 16.61 28.91 -42.66
N THR A 290 16.94 28.79 -41.38
CA THR A 290 17.97 29.64 -40.76
C THR A 290 19.33 29.41 -41.41
N HIS A 291 19.68 28.16 -41.70
CA HIS A 291 20.95 27.83 -42.35
C HIS A 291 21.00 28.35 -43.79
N GLU A 292 19.93 28.20 -44.55
CA GLU A 292 19.81 28.74 -45.92
C GLU A 292 19.99 30.26 -45.98
N VAL A 293 19.41 30.99 -45.02
CA VAL A 293 19.59 32.44 -44.90
C VAL A 293 21.04 32.79 -44.56
N LEU A 294 21.68 32.04 -43.65
CA LEU A 294 23.09 32.26 -43.30
C LEU A 294 24.02 32.02 -44.49
N ASP A 295 23.80 30.95 -45.27
CA ASP A 295 24.59 30.65 -46.47
C ASP A 295 24.42 31.75 -47.54
N THR A 296 23.20 32.28 -47.67
CA THR A 296 22.92 33.41 -48.57
C THR A 296 23.70 34.66 -48.14
N ILE A 297 23.69 34.98 -46.84
CA ILE A 297 24.44 36.12 -46.29
C ILE A 297 25.95 35.92 -46.49
N ASP A 298 26.49 34.73 -46.23
CA ASP A 298 27.91 34.44 -46.43
C ASP A 298 28.31 34.62 -47.90
N THR A 299 27.48 34.13 -48.82
CA THR A 299 27.68 34.33 -50.28
C THR A 299 27.68 35.81 -50.66
N GLN A 300 26.80 36.62 -50.09
CA GLN A 300 26.78 38.06 -50.33
C GLN A 300 28.02 38.75 -49.76
N VAL A 301 28.41 38.43 -48.52
CA VAL A 301 29.59 39.00 -47.85
C VAL A 301 30.87 38.64 -48.59
N THR A 302 31.00 37.39 -49.05
CA THR A 302 32.15 36.94 -49.85
C THR A 302 32.23 37.69 -51.17
N THR A 303 31.12 37.83 -51.89
CA THR A 303 31.05 38.60 -53.15
C THR A 303 31.47 40.06 -52.96
N VAL A 304 30.95 40.73 -51.91
CA VAL A 304 31.28 42.14 -51.62
C VAL A 304 32.76 42.29 -51.26
N ARG A 305 33.30 41.38 -50.44
CA ARG A 305 34.71 41.36 -50.05
C ARG A 305 35.62 41.19 -51.26
N ASP A 306 35.32 40.25 -52.15
CA ASP A 306 36.14 40.00 -53.33
C ASP A 306 36.11 41.21 -54.29
N GLY A 307 34.95 41.87 -54.43
CA GLY A 307 34.82 43.14 -55.14
C GLY A 307 35.71 44.24 -54.56
N LEU A 308 35.67 44.44 -53.24
CA LEU A 308 36.51 45.42 -52.53
C LEU A 308 38.01 45.15 -52.70
N VAL A 309 38.43 43.88 -52.68
CA VAL A 309 39.83 43.50 -52.92
C VAL A 309 40.25 43.87 -54.34
N SER A 310 39.39 43.64 -55.33
CA SER A 310 39.63 44.04 -56.72
C SER A 310 39.76 45.56 -56.86
N ASP A 311 38.83 46.32 -56.28
CA ASP A 311 38.85 47.79 -56.31
C ASP A 311 40.10 48.36 -55.64
N LEU A 312 40.53 47.78 -54.51
CA LEU A 312 41.76 48.19 -53.81
C LEU A 312 43.02 47.94 -54.66
N ALA A 313 43.07 46.83 -55.39
CA ALA A 313 44.16 46.53 -56.32
C ALA A 313 44.20 47.56 -57.45
N GLN A 314 43.04 47.95 -58.00
CA GLN A 314 42.96 48.98 -59.02
C GLN A 314 43.38 50.36 -58.50
N ALA A 315 42.95 50.74 -57.29
CA ALA A 315 43.37 51.99 -56.65
C ALA A 315 44.89 52.06 -56.45
N SER A 316 45.50 50.96 -56.00
CA SER A 316 46.96 50.86 -55.82
C SER A 316 47.72 51.04 -57.15
N ALA A 317 47.19 50.48 -58.24
CA ALA A 317 47.76 50.67 -59.58
C ALA A 317 47.67 52.13 -60.05
N MET A 318 46.51 52.78 -59.84
CA MET A 318 46.34 54.20 -60.16
C MET A 318 47.31 55.08 -59.37
N GLU A 319 47.51 54.81 -58.09
CA GLU A 319 48.43 55.57 -57.24
C GLU A 319 49.87 55.51 -57.78
N GLY A 320 50.30 54.34 -58.26
CA GLY A 320 51.58 54.17 -58.95
C GLY A 320 51.68 55.03 -60.22
N MET A 321 50.63 55.05 -61.04
CA MET A 321 50.57 55.90 -62.24
C MET A 321 50.58 57.40 -61.90
N THR A 322 49.82 57.83 -60.89
CA THR A 322 49.79 59.22 -60.43
C THR A 322 51.15 59.65 -59.91
N ARG A 323 51.86 58.79 -59.17
CA ARG A 323 53.21 59.06 -58.68
C ARG A 323 54.19 59.27 -59.83
N ALA A 324 54.18 58.37 -60.81
CA ALA A 324 55.02 58.49 -62.00
C ALA A 324 54.71 59.77 -62.81
N ALA A 325 53.43 60.12 -62.96
CA ALA A 325 53.03 61.34 -63.64
C ALA A 325 53.53 62.60 -62.90
N ASN A 326 53.42 62.64 -61.57
CA ASN A 326 53.92 63.75 -60.76
C ASN A 326 55.44 63.90 -60.86
N GLU A 327 56.20 62.81 -60.85
CA GLU A 327 57.66 62.84 -61.07
C GLU A 327 58.00 63.46 -62.43
N LEU A 328 57.29 63.07 -63.48
CA LEU A 328 57.50 63.56 -64.84
C LEU A 328 57.17 65.05 -64.99
N VAL A 329 56.08 65.51 -64.36
CA VAL A 329 55.73 66.95 -64.27
C VAL A 329 56.82 67.71 -63.53
N THR A 330 57.28 67.21 -62.39
CA THR A 330 58.34 67.85 -61.58
C THR A 330 59.64 67.97 -62.37
N GLN A 331 60.01 66.92 -63.10
CA GLN A 331 61.20 66.91 -63.96
C GLN A 331 61.08 67.95 -65.09
N ARG A 332 59.92 68.03 -65.75
CA ARG A 332 59.66 69.03 -66.81
C ARG A 332 59.68 70.45 -66.28
N GLN A 333 59.11 70.68 -65.09
CA GLN A 333 59.11 71.98 -64.44
C GLN A 333 60.54 72.43 -64.10
N SER A 334 61.35 71.54 -63.52
CA SER A 334 62.76 71.82 -63.23
C SER A 334 63.57 72.15 -64.50
N ALA A 335 63.35 71.40 -65.59
CA ALA A 335 63.97 71.67 -66.88
C ALA A 335 63.57 73.06 -67.42
N TRP A 336 62.30 73.44 -67.29
CA TRP A 336 61.80 74.76 -67.69
C TRP A 336 62.41 75.89 -66.89
N ASP A 337 62.48 75.76 -65.55
CA ASP A 337 63.06 76.80 -64.68
C ASP A 337 64.57 76.99 -64.95
N SER A 338 65.28 75.90 -65.25
CA SER A 338 66.69 75.94 -65.70
C SER A 338 66.85 76.71 -67.02
N LEU A 339 65.95 76.47 -67.99
CA LEU A 339 65.92 77.19 -69.26
C LEU A 339 65.66 78.68 -69.07
N ARG A 340 64.66 79.03 -68.25
CA ARG A 340 64.31 80.42 -67.90
C ARG A 340 65.49 81.14 -67.24
N THR A 341 66.15 80.51 -66.26
CA THR A 341 67.31 81.10 -65.58
C THR A 341 68.51 81.28 -66.50
N THR A 342 68.72 80.36 -67.44
CA THR A 342 69.77 80.49 -68.46
C THR A 342 69.48 81.67 -69.41
N PHE A 343 68.23 81.81 -69.86
CA PHE A 343 67.81 82.93 -70.71
C PHE A 343 67.97 84.29 -70.00
N ALA A 344 67.58 84.39 -68.73
CA ALA A 344 67.73 85.62 -67.94
C ALA A 344 69.20 86.04 -67.71
N LYS A 345 70.16 85.12 -67.83
CA LYS A 345 71.60 85.43 -67.76
C LYS A 345 72.19 85.94 -69.09
N LEU A 346 71.47 85.72 -70.20
CA LEU A 346 71.89 86.12 -71.55
C LEU A 346 71.37 87.50 -71.95
N SER A 347 70.38 88.03 -71.22
CA SER A 347 69.83 89.39 -71.35
C SER A 347 70.55 90.38 -70.44
#